data_AF-A0A3S5B4H4-F1
#
_entry.id   AF-A0A3S5B4H4-F1
#
_cell.length_a   1.000
_cell.length_b   1.000
_cell.length_c   1.000
_cell.angle_alpha   90.00
_cell.angle_beta   90.00
_cell.angle_gamma   90.00
#
_symmetry.space_group_name_H-M   'P 1'
#
loop_
_entity.id
_entity.type
_entity.pdbx_description
1 polymer ?
#
loop_
_entity_poly.entity_id
_entity_poly.type
_entity_poly.pdbx_seq_one_letter_code
_entity_poly.pdbx_strand_id
1 'polypeptide(L)'
;METKMRELEDLMSSLNPGGEPDSSGGMEMTDLNELTAEVQKYNSDLETDIVTLEELERSVPNMEAASADLVKSLDNYLLKLELQTQEMSASTKYFRFCS
;
A
#
# COMPACT_ATOMS: atom_id res chain seq x y z
N MET A 1 25.95 0.06 6.87
CA MET A 1 25.83 1.33 7.62
C MET A 1 26.45 2.47 6.83
N GLU A 2 27.57 2.24 6.15
CA GLU A 2 28.25 3.24 5.28
C GLU A 2 27.45 3.67 4.05
N THR A 3 26.66 2.77 3.45
CA THR A 3 25.84 3.09 2.25
C THR A 3 24.74 4.12 2.54
N LYS A 4 24.12 4.06 3.72
CA LYS A 4 23.06 5.01 4.12
C LYS A 4 23.59 6.41 4.44
N MET A 5 24.84 6.52 4.90
CA MET A 5 25.49 7.84 5.09
C MET A 5 25.78 8.52 3.76
N ARG A 6 26.22 7.77 2.76
CA ARG A 6 26.51 8.31 1.42
C ARG A 6 25.25 8.82 0.69
N GLU A 7 24.13 8.09 0.80
CA GLU A 7 22.85 8.54 0.22
C GLU A 7 22.33 9.82 0.90
N LEU A 8 22.60 9.99 2.20
CA LEU A 8 22.22 11.19 2.95
C LEU A 8 23.11 12.39 2.57
N GLU A 9 24.41 12.18 2.36
CA GLU A 9 25.35 13.21 1.90
C GLU A 9 25.02 13.71 0.49
N ASP A 10 24.62 12.81 -0.43
CA ASP A 10 24.20 13.17 -1.79
C ASP A 10 22.90 14.01 -1.78
N LEU A 11 21.93 13.64 -0.92
CA LEU A 11 20.70 14.42 -0.74
C LEU A 11 20.96 15.81 -0.16
N MET A 12 21.81 15.91 0.88
CA MET A 12 22.17 17.20 1.47
C MET A 12 22.96 18.09 0.50
N SER A 13 23.79 17.51 -0.36
CA SER A 13 24.56 18.25 -1.37
C SER A 13 23.67 18.79 -2.50
N SER A 14 22.59 18.08 -2.85
CA SER A 14 21.61 18.55 -3.84
C SER A 14 20.72 19.70 -3.35
N LEU A 15 20.57 19.84 -2.04
CA LEU A 15 19.72 20.85 -1.40
C LEU A 15 20.43 22.19 -1.20
N ASN A 16 21.75 22.29 -1.41
CA ASN A 16 22.51 23.49 -1.11
C ASN A 16 23.42 23.91 -2.30
N PRO A 17 22.89 24.63 -3.31
CA PRO A 17 23.72 25.20 -4.36
C PRO A 17 24.41 26.44 -3.76
N GLY A 18 25.72 26.33 -3.51
CA GLY A 18 26.48 27.28 -2.71
C GLY A 18 26.24 28.77 -2.99
N GLY A 19 26.12 29.53 -1.90
CA GLY A 19 26.27 30.98 -1.84
C GLY A 19 27.15 31.34 -0.63
N GLU A 20 28.18 32.14 -0.86
CA GLU A 20 29.09 32.64 0.18
C GLU A 20 28.36 33.48 1.24
N PRO A 21 28.74 33.44 2.53
CA PRO A 21 28.08 34.23 3.56
C PRO A 21 28.68 35.64 3.61
N ASP A 22 28.07 36.59 2.92
CA ASP A 22 28.29 38.02 3.21
C ASP A 22 27.48 38.43 4.44
N SER A 23 28.21 38.83 5.46
CA SER A 23 27.74 39.20 6.80
C SER A 23 26.72 40.35 6.81
N SER A 24 25.46 40.07 7.16
CA SER A 24 24.57 41.06 7.79
C SER A 24 23.71 40.40 8.88
N GLY A 25 24.07 40.66 10.15
CA GLY A 25 23.57 39.98 11.35
C GLY A 25 22.16 40.39 11.80
N GLY A 26 21.18 40.29 10.91
CA GLY A 26 19.76 40.52 11.24
C GLY A 26 18.76 39.61 10.52
N MET A 27 19.24 38.65 9.73
CA MET A 27 18.41 37.85 8.80
C MET A 27 18.36 36.35 9.14
N GLU A 28 19.07 35.86 10.17
CA GLU A 28 19.18 34.41 10.42
C GLU A 28 18.11 33.83 11.36
N MET A 29 17.54 34.62 12.27
CA MET A 29 16.67 34.08 13.33
C MET A 29 15.23 33.84 12.86
N THR A 30 14.74 34.62 11.89
CA THR A 30 13.43 34.43 11.26
C THR A 30 13.40 33.16 10.41
N ASP A 31 14.46 32.93 9.66
CA ASP A 31 14.58 31.83 8.71
C ASP A 31 14.77 30.49 9.44
N LEU A 32 15.49 30.50 10.57
CA LEU A 32 15.60 29.34 11.47
C LEU A 32 14.27 28.97 12.13
N ASN A 33 13.46 29.96 12.51
CA ASN A 33 12.15 29.72 13.10
C ASN A 33 11.15 29.19 12.05
N GLU A 34 11.19 29.74 10.84
CA GLU A 34 10.38 29.26 9.71
C GLU A 34 10.77 27.82 9.33
N LEU A 35 12.06 27.54 9.19
CA LEU A 35 12.55 26.18 8.94
C LEU A 35 12.16 25.20 10.06
N THR A 36 12.20 25.64 11.33
CA THR A 36 11.76 24.82 12.46
C THR A 36 10.26 24.51 12.37
N ALA A 37 9.44 25.48 11.99
CA ALA A 37 8.00 25.29 11.80
C ALA A 37 7.70 24.35 10.62
N GLU A 38 8.43 24.47 9.52
CA GLU A 38 8.30 23.57 8.36
C GLU A 38 8.69 22.13 8.71
N VAL A 39 9.81 21.92 9.42
CA VAL A 39 10.25 20.60 9.89
C VAL A 39 9.22 20.00 10.85
N GLN A 40 8.66 20.79 11.77
CA GLN A 40 7.60 20.34 12.69
C GLN A 40 6.34 19.92 11.93
N LYS A 41 5.93 20.71 10.94
CA LYS A 41 4.79 20.37 10.08
C LYS A 41 5.04 19.07 9.32
N TYR A 42 6.20 18.94 8.69
CA TYR A 42 6.57 17.73 7.96
C TYR A 42 6.59 16.49 8.86
N ASN A 43 7.10 16.61 10.09
CA ASN A 43 7.05 15.52 11.06
C ASN A 43 5.61 15.14 11.45
N SER A 44 4.72 16.12 11.65
CA SER A 44 3.30 15.85 11.94
C SER A 44 2.58 15.20 10.76
N ASP A 45 2.90 15.60 9.53
CA ASP A 45 2.36 15.00 8.32
C ASP A 45 2.84 13.54 8.20
N LEU A 46 4.13 13.27 8.46
CA LEU A 46 4.69 11.91 8.49
C LEU A 46 4.07 11.02 9.57
N GLU A 47 3.83 11.55 10.78
CA GLU A 47 3.14 10.81 11.84
C GLU A 47 1.73 10.38 11.41
N THR A 48 1.02 11.27 10.69
CA THR A 48 -0.30 10.97 10.13
C THR A 48 -0.20 9.88 9.06
N ASP A 49 0.75 9.99 8.14
CA ASP A 49 0.98 9.00 7.09
C ASP A 49 1.34 7.63 7.69
N ILE A 50 2.16 7.57 8.73
CA ILE A 50 2.49 6.32 9.44
C ILE A 50 1.23 5.65 9.99
N VAL A 51 0.36 6.40 10.67
CA VAL A 51 -0.89 5.84 11.22
C VAL A 51 -1.78 5.28 10.09
N THR A 52 -1.92 6.01 8.98
CA THR A 52 -2.71 5.53 7.84
C THR A 52 -2.12 4.27 7.20
N LEU A 53 -0.79 4.17 7.11
CA LEU A 53 -0.11 2.98 6.62
C LEU A 53 -0.31 1.78 7.56
N GLU A 54 -0.25 1.97 8.87
CA GLU A 54 -0.52 0.91 9.86
C GLU A 54 -1.98 0.42 9.81
N GLU A 55 -2.94 1.32 9.53
CA GLU A 55 -4.33 0.94 9.29
C GLU A 55 -4.48 0.11 8.01
N LEU A 56 -3.81 0.51 6.93
CA LEU A 56 -3.80 -0.24 5.68
C LEU A 56 -3.17 -1.62 5.88
N GLU A 57 -2.01 -1.71 6.54
CA GLU A 57 -1.32 -2.96 6.85
C GLU A 57 -2.21 -3.92 7.65
N ARG A 58 -3.04 -3.40 8.58
CA ARG A 58 -4.02 -4.20 9.32
C ARG A 58 -5.21 -4.65 8.46
N SER A 59 -5.59 -3.88 7.44
CA SER A 59 -6.78 -4.15 6.62
C SER A 59 -6.52 -5.11 5.46
N VAL A 60 -5.33 -5.08 4.86
CA VAL A 60 -4.96 -5.91 3.69
C VAL A 60 -5.14 -7.41 3.95
N PRO A 61 -4.66 -7.99 5.07
CA PRO A 61 -4.83 -9.42 5.34
C PRO A 61 -6.30 -9.85 5.44
N ASN A 62 -7.17 -8.97 5.96
CA ASN A 62 -8.61 -9.25 6.03
C ASN A 62 -9.25 -9.28 4.65
N MET A 63 -8.82 -8.39 3.75
CA MET A 63 -9.27 -8.38 2.35
C MET A 63 -8.78 -9.62 1.60
N GLU A 64 -7.54 -10.03 1.81
CA GLU A 64 -6.98 -11.26 1.22
C GLU A 64 -7.72 -12.51 1.70
N ALA A 65 -8.01 -12.60 3.00
CA ALA A 65 -8.79 -13.70 3.56
C ALA A 65 -10.21 -13.75 2.98
N ALA A 66 -10.90 -12.60 2.92
CA ALA A 66 -12.23 -12.51 2.33
C ALA A 66 -12.22 -12.89 0.83
N SER A 67 -11.19 -12.49 0.09
CA SER A 67 -11.00 -12.87 -1.31
C SER A 67 -10.80 -14.39 -1.47
N ALA A 68 -9.92 -14.98 -0.65
CA ALA A 68 -9.67 -16.42 -0.67
C ALA A 68 -10.93 -17.24 -0.35
N ASP A 69 -11.73 -16.80 0.61
CA ASP A 69 -12.99 -17.45 0.97
C ASP A 69 -14.04 -17.33 -0.13
N LEU A 70 -14.10 -16.18 -0.82
CA LEU A 70 -14.97 -16.02 -1.98
C LEU A 70 -14.58 -16.95 -3.13
N VAL A 71 -13.29 -17.08 -3.43
CA VAL A 71 -12.79 -18.00 -4.47
C VAL A 71 -13.19 -19.44 -4.13
N LYS A 72 -12.96 -19.89 -2.90
CA LYS A 72 -13.39 -21.24 -2.46
C LYS A 72 -14.89 -21.45 -2.58
N SER A 73 -15.68 -20.43 -2.26
CA SER A 73 -17.14 -20.49 -2.38
C SER A 73 -17.55 -20.68 -3.84
N LEU A 74 -16.97 -19.90 -4.76
CA LEU A 74 -17.21 -20.01 -6.19
C LEU A 74 -16.81 -21.38 -6.75
N ASP A 75 -15.65 -21.91 -6.37
CA ASP A 75 -15.21 -23.25 -6.79
C ASP A 75 -16.21 -24.34 -6.35
N ASN A 76 -16.72 -24.25 -5.12
CA ASN A 76 -17.74 -25.17 -4.63
C ASN A 76 -19.06 -25.06 -5.40
N TYR A 77 -19.47 -23.85 -5.78
CA TYR A 77 -20.67 -23.66 -6.60
C TYR A 77 -20.48 -24.21 -8.01
N LEU A 78 -19.31 -24.00 -8.62
CA LEU A 78 -18.98 -24.55 -9.93
C LEU A 78 -19.04 -26.08 -9.91
N LEU A 79 -18.41 -26.72 -8.92
CA LEU A 79 -18.43 -28.18 -8.78
C LEU A 79 -19.86 -28.73 -8.64
N LYS A 80 -20.72 -28.05 -7.87
CA LYS A 80 -22.13 -28.44 -7.73
C LYS A 80 -22.88 -28.36 -9.05
N LEU A 81 -22.68 -27.29 -9.82
CA LEU A 81 -23.31 -27.09 -11.12
C LEU A 81 -22.83 -28.14 -12.15
N GLU A 82 -21.54 -28.47 -12.13
CA GLU A 82 -20.97 -29.53 -12.97
C GLU A 82 -21.60 -30.88 -12.65
N LEU A 83 -21.73 -31.23 -11.36
CA LEU A 83 -22.35 -32.48 -10.94
C LEU A 83 -23.83 -32.54 -11.38
N GLN A 84 -24.61 -31.48 -11.14
CA GLN A 84 -26.00 -31.40 -11.58
C GLN A 84 -26.14 -31.52 -13.10
N THR A 85 -25.22 -30.94 -13.86
CA THR A 85 -25.19 -31.03 -15.33
C THR A 85 -24.92 -32.46 -15.78
N GLN A 86 -23.98 -33.16 -15.13
CA GLN A 86 -23.68 -34.57 -15.40
C GLN A 86 -24.88 -35.47 -15.09
N GLU A 87 -25.51 -35.30 -13.92
CA GLU A 87 -26.70 -36.05 -13.51
C GLU A 87 -27.85 -35.87 -14.52
N MET A 88 -28.12 -34.63 -14.92
CA MET A 88 -29.15 -34.32 -15.91
C MET A 88 -28.84 -34.89 -17.30
N SER A 89 -27.57 -34.84 -17.72
CA SER A 89 -27.12 -35.47 -18.97
C SER A 89 -27.31 -36.97 -18.95
N ALA A 90 -26.93 -37.63 -17.84
CA ALA A 90 -27.11 -39.06 -17.65
C ALA A 90 -28.60 -39.45 -17.66
N SER A 91 -29.44 -38.70 -16.94
CA SER A 91 -30.90 -38.90 -16.91
C SER A 91 -31.51 -38.76 -18.31
N THR A 92 -31.11 -37.73 -19.07
CA THR A 92 -31.58 -37.53 -20.45
C THR A 92 -31.17 -38.69 -21.37
N LYS A 93 -29.94 -39.19 -21.24
CA LYS A 93 -29.47 -40.36 -22.00
C LYS A 93 -30.26 -41.62 -21.63
N TYR A 94 -30.51 -41.84 -20.34
CA TYR A 94 -31.31 -42.97 -19.86
C TYR A 94 -32.73 -42.91 -20.41
N PHE A 95 -33.39 -41.75 -20.33
CA PHE A 95 -34.73 -41.56 -20.89
C PHE A 95 -34.78 -41.91 -22.37
N ARG A 96 -33.84 -41.38 -23.18
CA ARG A 96 -33.75 -41.69 -24.63
C ARG A 96 -33.47 -43.16 -24.94
N PHE A 97 -32.81 -43.89 -24.04
CA PHE A 97 -32.55 -45.32 -24.23
C PHE A 97 -33.78 -46.18 -23.88
N CYS A 98 -34.58 -45.73 -22.92
CA CYS A 98 -35.75 -46.46 -22.42
C CYS A 98 -37.09 -46.06 -23.06
N SER A 99 -37.13 -45.06 -23.94
CA SER A 99 -38.31 -44.64 -24.72
C SER A 99 -38.21 -45.10 -26.17
#